data_AF-R6AMC7-F1
#
_entry.id   AF-R6AMC7-F1
#
_cell.length_a   1.000
_cell.length_b   1.000
_cell.length_c   1.000
_cell.angle_alpha   90.00
_cell.angle_beta   90.00
_cell.angle_gamma   90.00
#
_symmetry.space_group_name_H-M   'P 1'
#
loop_
_entity.id
_entity.type
_entity.pdbx_description
1 polymer ?
#
loop_
_entity_poly.entity_id
_entity_poly.type
_entity_poly.pdbx_seq_one_letter_code
_entity_poly.pdbx_strand_id
1 'polypeptide(L)'
;MNERKSSSARRMNKVCILSAIEQFVKKNTVMVIALSAAVITMFFVPPDKLYSGYFDFKTLTCLFCVLAVVCALKNINFFYMLARKIVRLFKNARMSVLALVYITFIGSMLIANDMALLTFLPLGFFVLTTTHKEKYMAFTFIMQNIAANLGGMLTPFGNPQNLYLYTKFEIPNLEFMRIMAPPFVFSVALITFCCLIFVKPEPLELSDEKFRLPPVRLAVYLALFALAIALVFRGIPYWIGLVIIPAVLLAADRKALLAVDWPLLLTFVFFFIFAGNMSRIGIVRQFLSGLLERNTLVFSVLSCQFISNVPSAILLSQFTENYADLLVGVNIGGVGTLIASLASLITFREYVKHNPGKSGAYVKEFSLFNFSFLILLTGFMLLLKTAAQHGS
;
A
#
# COMPACT_ATOMS: atom_id res chain seq x y z
N MET A 1 -3.49 -54.75 9.75
CA MET A 1 -4.53 -53.71 9.54
C MET A 1 -4.15 -52.32 10.10
N ASN A 2 -3.23 -52.21 11.09
CA ASN A 2 -2.79 -50.93 11.66
C ASN A 2 -1.86 -50.08 10.78
N GLU A 3 -0.98 -50.68 9.97
CA GLU A 3 -0.03 -49.93 9.14
C GLU A 3 -0.67 -49.19 7.96
N ARG A 4 -1.72 -49.75 7.35
CA ARG A 4 -2.46 -49.08 6.25
C ARG A 4 -3.22 -47.84 6.72
N LYS A 5 -3.78 -47.85 7.95
CA LYS A 5 -4.42 -46.67 8.55
C LYS A 5 -3.41 -45.57 8.91
N SER A 6 -2.25 -45.94 9.44
CA SER A 6 -1.15 -45.00 9.75
C SER A 6 -0.56 -44.34 8.50
N SER A 7 -0.36 -45.11 7.43
CA SER A 7 0.11 -44.60 6.13
C SER A 7 -0.89 -43.67 5.45
N SER A 8 -2.18 -44.00 5.48
CA SER A 8 -3.26 -43.17 4.94
C SER A 8 -3.42 -41.85 5.71
N ALA A 9 -3.38 -41.87 7.05
CA ALA A 9 -3.42 -40.66 7.87
C ALA A 9 -2.20 -39.75 7.67
N ARG A 10 -0.99 -40.31 7.54
CA ARG A 10 0.23 -39.54 7.19
C ARG A 10 0.15 -38.93 5.79
N ARG A 11 -0.44 -39.63 4.82
CA ARG A 11 -0.62 -39.12 3.44
C ARG A 11 -1.65 -37.98 3.39
N MET A 12 -2.74 -38.11 4.14
CA MET A 12 -3.79 -37.08 4.26
C MET A 12 -3.28 -35.82 4.99
N ASN A 13 -2.48 -35.98 6.06
CA ASN A 13 -1.80 -34.86 6.72
C ASN A 13 -0.80 -34.16 5.80
N LYS A 14 -0.01 -34.90 4.99
CA LYS A 14 0.90 -34.30 4.01
C LYS A 14 0.16 -33.50 2.93
N VAL A 15 -0.95 -34.01 2.40
CA VAL A 15 -1.77 -33.30 1.40
C VAL A 15 -2.38 -32.03 2.01
N CYS A 16 -2.87 -32.09 3.25
CA CYS A 16 -3.40 -30.92 3.96
C CYS A 16 -2.31 -29.86 4.19
N ILE A 17 -1.11 -30.28 4.62
CA ILE A 17 0.05 -29.37 4.81
C ILE A 17 0.47 -28.74 3.48
N LEU A 18 0.59 -29.53 2.40
CA LEU A 18 0.94 -29.02 1.07
C LEU A 18 -0.07 -27.99 0.57
N SER A 19 -1.36 -28.25 0.73
CA SER A 19 -2.42 -27.30 0.37
C SER A 19 -2.39 -26.02 1.20
N ALA A 20 -2.09 -26.13 2.51
CA ALA A 20 -1.96 -24.99 3.40
C ALA A 20 -0.72 -24.13 3.04
N ILE A 21 0.40 -24.77 2.70
CA ILE A 21 1.60 -24.09 2.20
C ILE A 21 1.31 -23.37 0.89
N GLU A 22 0.63 -24.04 -0.06
CA GLU A 22 0.28 -23.44 -1.34
C GLU A 22 -0.63 -22.21 -1.16
N GLN A 23 -1.65 -22.30 -0.29
CA GLN A 23 -2.50 -21.18 0.06
C GLN A 23 -1.72 -20.04 0.73
N PHE A 24 -0.80 -20.37 1.63
CA PHE A 24 0.05 -19.38 2.28
C PHE A 24 0.97 -18.67 1.28
N VAL A 25 1.58 -19.40 0.33
CA VAL A 25 2.45 -18.83 -0.72
C VAL A 25 1.66 -17.94 -1.68
N LYS A 26 0.45 -18.36 -2.09
CA LYS A 26 -0.44 -17.54 -2.95
C LYS A 26 -0.92 -16.27 -2.24
N LYS A 27 -1.13 -16.35 -0.92
CA LYS A 27 -1.52 -15.21 -0.10
C LYS A 27 -0.35 -14.24 0.12
N ASN A 28 0.84 -14.74 0.40
CA ASN A 28 2.02 -13.96 0.80
C ASN A 28 3.14 -13.99 -0.26
N THR A 29 2.78 -13.92 -1.54
CA THR A 29 3.71 -14.09 -2.66
C THR A 29 4.89 -13.12 -2.60
N VAL A 30 4.64 -11.85 -2.28
CA VAL A 30 5.72 -10.84 -2.19
C VAL A 30 6.69 -11.15 -1.06
N MET A 31 6.21 -11.61 0.10
CA MET A 31 7.09 -12.03 1.20
C MET A 31 7.98 -13.21 0.80
N VAL A 32 7.42 -14.20 0.07
CA VAL A 32 8.17 -15.38 -0.39
C VAL A 32 9.22 -14.99 -1.44
N ILE A 33 8.89 -14.07 -2.34
CA ILE A 33 9.85 -13.53 -3.31
C ILE A 33 10.96 -12.78 -2.58
N ALA A 34 10.62 -11.92 -1.61
CA ALA A 34 11.59 -11.18 -0.81
C ALA A 34 12.52 -12.12 -0.04
N LEU A 35 11.96 -13.16 0.60
CA LEU A 35 12.73 -14.19 1.30
C LEU A 35 13.68 -14.92 0.33
N SER A 36 13.17 -15.33 -0.83
CA SER A 36 13.97 -16.05 -1.83
C SER A 36 15.12 -15.17 -2.34
N ALA A 37 14.85 -13.90 -2.64
CA ALA A 37 15.88 -12.94 -3.05
C ALA A 37 16.91 -12.69 -1.94
N ALA A 38 16.48 -12.55 -0.69
CA ALA A 38 17.39 -12.44 0.46
C ALA A 38 18.29 -13.68 0.59
N VAL A 39 17.72 -14.88 0.56
CA VAL A 39 18.47 -16.15 0.67
C VAL A 39 19.45 -16.33 -0.49
N ILE A 40 19.01 -16.08 -1.72
CA ILE A 40 19.89 -16.17 -2.91
C ILE A 40 21.08 -15.21 -2.76
N THR A 41 20.84 -13.99 -2.29
CA THR A 41 21.90 -12.97 -2.18
C THR A 41 22.85 -13.22 -1.01
N MET A 42 22.42 -13.94 0.03
CA MET A 42 23.31 -14.41 1.10
C MET A 42 24.41 -15.37 0.60
N PHE A 43 24.21 -16.07 -0.52
CA PHE A 43 25.28 -16.89 -1.11
C PHE A 43 26.40 -16.04 -1.72
N PHE A 44 26.07 -14.83 -2.21
CA PHE A 44 27.05 -13.90 -2.78
C PHE A 44 27.68 -13.02 -1.70
N VAL A 45 26.91 -12.66 -0.68
CA VAL A 45 27.34 -11.83 0.45
C VAL A 45 26.97 -12.56 1.74
N PRO A 46 27.84 -13.43 2.28
CA PRO A 46 27.54 -14.19 3.48
C PRO A 46 27.21 -13.30 4.70
N PRO A 47 26.32 -13.73 5.60
CA PRO A 47 26.01 -12.99 6.83
C PRO A 47 27.25 -12.66 7.66
N ASP A 48 27.44 -11.38 7.94
CA ASP A 48 28.53 -10.86 8.77
C ASP A 48 28.01 -9.80 9.76
N LYS A 49 28.91 -9.19 10.54
CA LYS A 49 28.53 -8.17 11.54
C LYS A 49 27.84 -6.94 10.94
N LEU A 50 28.02 -6.66 9.65
CA LEU A 50 27.43 -5.48 9.00
C LEU A 50 25.93 -5.64 8.76
N TYR A 51 25.40 -6.87 8.79
CA TYR A 51 23.97 -7.14 8.61
C TYR A 51 23.08 -6.46 9.65
N SER A 52 23.57 -6.26 10.88
CA SER A 52 22.79 -5.56 11.90
C SER A 52 22.43 -4.13 11.49
N GLY A 53 23.27 -3.50 10.65
CA GLY A 53 23.04 -2.17 10.10
C GLY A 53 22.05 -2.12 8.92
N TYR A 54 21.59 -3.27 8.42
CA TYR A 54 20.63 -3.30 7.30
C TYR A 54 19.21 -2.96 7.77
N PHE A 55 18.89 -3.27 9.02
CA PHE A 55 17.52 -3.17 9.53
C PHE A 55 17.22 -1.77 10.05
N ASP A 56 16.23 -1.11 9.46
CA ASP A 56 15.65 0.11 10.00
C ASP A 56 14.57 -0.23 11.04
N PHE A 57 14.99 -0.37 12.29
CA PHE A 57 14.11 -0.66 13.42
C PHE A 57 13.07 0.44 13.69
N LYS A 58 13.39 1.69 13.36
CA LYS A 58 12.46 2.81 13.51
C LYS A 58 11.32 2.67 12.51
N THR A 59 11.64 2.39 11.25
CA THR A 59 10.63 2.08 10.22
C THR A 59 9.77 0.88 10.61
N LEU A 60 10.37 -0.25 11.01
CA LEU A 60 9.64 -1.46 11.39
C LEU A 60 8.71 -1.21 12.60
N THR A 61 9.18 -0.47 13.60
CA THR A 61 8.37 -0.11 14.77
C THR A 61 7.21 0.80 14.40
N CYS A 62 7.46 1.85 13.60
CA CYS A 62 6.43 2.76 13.14
C CYS A 62 5.37 2.03 12.30
N LEU A 63 5.79 1.17 11.37
CA LEU A 63 4.89 0.33 10.57
C LEU A 63 4.02 -0.54 11.47
N PHE A 64 4.64 -1.28 12.40
CA PHE A 64 3.92 -2.14 13.33
C PHE A 64 2.89 -1.37 14.17
N CYS A 65 3.28 -0.24 14.76
CA CYS A 65 2.41 0.59 15.59
C CYS A 65 1.19 1.10 14.80
N VAL A 66 1.42 1.65 13.59
CA VAL A 66 0.34 2.13 12.73
C VAL A 66 -0.57 0.97 12.33
N LEU A 67 -0.02 -0.14 11.82
CA LEU A 67 -0.81 -1.31 11.40
C LEU A 67 -1.64 -1.88 12.54
N ALA A 68 -1.10 -1.99 13.75
CA ALA A 68 -1.82 -2.51 14.92
C ALA A 68 -3.05 -1.66 15.28
N VAL A 69 -2.90 -0.33 15.32
CA VAL A 69 -4.00 0.57 15.63
C VAL A 69 -5.03 0.62 14.51
N VAL A 70 -4.57 0.60 13.25
CA VAL A 70 -5.44 0.50 12.07
C VAL A 70 -6.28 -0.77 12.13
N CYS A 71 -5.67 -1.92 12.47
CA CYS A 71 -6.38 -3.18 12.66
C CYS A 71 -7.41 -3.08 13.79
N ALA A 72 -7.11 -2.41 14.90
CA ALA A 72 -8.07 -2.18 15.98
C ALA A 72 -9.29 -1.35 15.51
N LEU A 73 -9.05 -0.24 14.80
CA LEU A 73 -10.12 0.58 14.19
C LEU A 73 -10.92 -0.21 13.15
N LYS A 74 -10.26 -1.06 12.35
CA LYS A 74 -10.91 -1.94 11.38
C LYS A 74 -11.79 -3.01 12.06
N ASN A 75 -11.34 -3.59 13.17
CA ASN A 75 -12.10 -4.62 13.91
C ASN A 75 -13.44 -4.12 14.44
N ILE A 76 -13.54 -2.82 14.76
CA ILE A 76 -14.81 -2.18 15.13
C ILE A 76 -15.58 -1.62 13.92
N ASN A 77 -15.18 -2.00 12.70
CA ASN A 77 -15.76 -1.55 11.43
C ASN A 77 -15.84 -0.02 11.26
N PHE A 78 -14.95 0.73 11.93
CA PHE A 78 -14.98 2.20 11.95
C PHE A 78 -14.96 2.80 10.55
N PHE A 79 -13.97 2.41 9.75
CA PHE A 79 -13.79 2.94 8.40
C PHE A 79 -14.93 2.57 7.46
N TYR A 80 -15.42 1.32 7.53
CA TYR A 80 -16.56 0.89 6.73
C TYR A 80 -17.82 1.71 7.06
N MET A 81 -18.08 1.98 8.35
CA MET A 81 -19.22 2.79 8.77
C MET A 81 -19.09 4.26 8.39
N LEU A 82 -17.91 4.84 8.58
CA LEU A 82 -17.62 6.21 8.14
C LEU A 82 -17.87 6.35 6.64
N ALA A 83 -17.37 5.40 5.86
CA ALA A 83 -17.53 5.39 4.42
C ALA A 83 -19.00 5.23 3.99
N ARG A 84 -19.76 4.32 4.62
CA ARG A 84 -21.22 4.21 4.37
C ARG A 84 -21.96 5.50 4.67
N LYS A 85 -21.65 6.17 5.78
CA LYS A 85 -22.31 7.43 6.16
C LYS A 85 -22.05 8.51 5.12
N ILE A 86 -20.84 8.59 4.59
CA ILE A 86 -20.46 9.57 3.56
C ILE A 86 -21.15 9.24 2.23
N VAL A 87 -21.14 7.98 1.78
CA VAL A 87 -21.77 7.58 0.50
C VAL A 87 -23.28 7.86 0.49
N ARG A 88 -23.97 7.72 1.63
CA ARG A 88 -25.40 8.03 1.77
C ARG A 88 -25.76 9.48 1.49
N LEU A 89 -24.81 10.41 1.56
CA LEU A 89 -25.06 11.82 1.26
C LEU A 89 -25.24 12.08 -0.25
N PHE A 90 -24.88 11.12 -1.10
CA PHE A 90 -24.84 11.31 -2.55
C PHE A 90 -26.00 10.64 -3.27
N LYS A 91 -26.68 11.42 -4.12
CA LYS A 91 -27.96 11.05 -4.76
C LYS A 91 -27.83 10.46 -6.17
N ASN A 92 -26.61 10.34 -6.70
CA ASN A 92 -26.37 9.81 -8.05
C ASN A 92 -25.07 9.02 -8.16
N ALA A 93 -24.96 8.23 -9.23
CA ALA A 93 -23.88 7.26 -9.47
C ALA A 93 -22.51 7.93 -9.54
N ARG A 94 -22.40 9.04 -10.29
CA ARG A 94 -21.16 9.83 -10.38
C ARG A 94 -20.68 10.28 -9.00
N MET A 95 -21.56 10.88 -8.21
CA MET A 95 -21.20 11.39 -6.90
C MET A 95 -20.87 10.27 -5.91
N SER A 96 -21.54 9.12 -6.02
CA SER A 96 -21.22 7.94 -5.21
C SER A 96 -19.86 7.33 -5.59
N VAL A 97 -19.54 7.23 -6.88
CA VAL A 97 -18.21 6.77 -7.32
C VAL A 97 -17.13 7.76 -6.87
N LEU A 98 -17.34 9.07 -7.06
CA LEU A 98 -16.44 10.10 -6.53
C LEU A 98 -16.25 9.93 -5.01
N ALA A 99 -17.32 9.75 -4.26
CA ALA A 99 -17.25 9.55 -2.82
C ALA A 99 -16.43 8.31 -2.45
N LEU A 100 -16.69 7.16 -3.09
CA LEU A 100 -15.94 5.92 -2.86
C LEU A 100 -14.46 6.09 -3.16
N VAL A 101 -14.12 6.74 -4.27
CA VAL A 101 -12.75 7.01 -4.70
C VAL A 101 -12.07 7.96 -3.70
N TYR A 102 -12.71 9.05 -3.30
CA TYR A 102 -12.14 10.02 -2.36
C TYR A 102 -12.04 9.51 -0.93
N ILE A 103 -13.00 8.71 -0.46
CA ILE A 103 -12.88 8.03 0.83
C ILE A 103 -11.71 7.05 0.80
N THR A 104 -11.48 6.38 -0.33
CA THR A 104 -10.31 5.51 -0.50
C THR A 104 -9.02 6.33 -0.53
N PHE A 105 -9.03 7.47 -1.24
CA PHE A 105 -7.92 8.40 -1.34
C PHE A 105 -7.51 8.94 0.04
N ILE A 106 -8.45 9.54 0.78
CA ILE A 106 -8.23 10.08 2.12
C ILE A 106 -7.94 8.95 3.11
N GLY A 107 -8.65 7.84 3.01
CA GLY A 107 -8.43 6.67 3.85
C GLY A 107 -7.01 6.11 3.69
N SER A 108 -6.46 6.09 2.47
CA SER A 108 -5.09 5.62 2.24
C SER A 108 -4.03 6.48 2.91
N MET A 109 -4.28 7.77 3.12
CA MET A 109 -3.41 8.63 3.94
C MET A 109 -3.36 8.18 5.40
N LEU A 110 -4.46 7.58 5.89
CA LEU A 110 -4.64 7.24 7.30
C LEU A 110 -4.23 5.79 7.62
N ILE A 111 -4.61 4.83 6.77
CA ILE A 111 -4.57 3.41 7.13
C ILE A 111 -3.71 2.51 6.26
N ALA A 112 -2.81 3.09 5.46
CA ALA A 112 -2.08 2.43 4.38
C ALA A 112 -2.96 2.03 3.18
N ASN A 113 -2.39 2.15 1.98
CA ASN A 113 -3.04 1.88 0.69
C ASN A 113 -3.75 0.50 0.62
N ASP A 114 -3.06 -0.59 0.99
CA ASP A 114 -3.60 -1.95 0.88
C ASP A 114 -4.82 -2.17 1.80
N MET A 115 -4.74 -1.66 3.02
CA MET A 115 -5.81 -1.76 4.01
C MET A 115 -6.99 -0.85 3.68
N ALA A 116 -6.75 0.32 3.07
CA ALA A 116 -7.81 1.15 2.51
C ALA A 116 -8.60 0.39 1.45
N LEU A 117 -7.92 -0.27 0.50
CA LEU A 117 -8.59 -1.07 -0.54
C LEU A 117 -9.38 -2.24 0.03
N LEU A 118 -8.79 -3.02 0.94
CA LEU A 118 -9.49 -4.13 1.60
C LEU A 118 -10.74 -3.66 2.37
N THR A 119 -10.79 -2.40 2.77
CA THR A 119 -11.92 -1.82 3.51
C THR A 119 -12.98 -1.23 2.59
N PHE A 120 -12.56 -0.50 1.54
CA PHE A 120 -13.47 0.32 0.74
C PHE A 120 -13.87 -0.32 -0.60
N LEU A 121 -13.15 -1.31 -1.11
CA LEU A 121 -13.60 -2.08 -2.29
C LEU A 121 -14.89 -2.86 -2.02
N PRO A 122 -15.05 -3.58 -0.88
CA PRO A 122 -16.31 -4.25 -0.56
C PRO A 122 -17.49 -3.28 -0.45
N LEU A 123 -17.22 -2.05 0.01
CA LEU A 123 -18.23 -1.00 0.02
C LEU A 123 -18.59 -0.54 -1.40
N GLY A 124 -17.59 -0.34 -2.26
CA GLY A 124 -17.83 0.00 -3.67
C GLY A 124 -18.66 -1.06 -4.38
N PHE A 125 -18.34 -2.34 -4.16
CA PHE A 125 -19.15 -3.46 -4.62
C PHE A 125 -20.59 -3.39 -4.11
N PHE A 126 -20.78 -3.26 -2.79
CA PHE A 126 -22.10 -3.20 -2.17
C PHE A 126 -22.96 -2.06 -2.73
N VAL A 127 -22.40 -0.86 -2.84
CA VAL A 127 -23.11 0.34 -3.34
C VAL A 127 -23.52 0.13 -4.79
N LEU A 128 -22.61 -0.34 -5.66
CA LEU A 128 -22.89 -0.49 -7.08
C LEU A 128 -23.84 -1.66 -7.39
N THR A 129 -23.81 -2.73 -6.60
CA THR A 129 -24.73 -3.87 -6.78
C THR A 129 -26.12 -3.59 -6.26
N THR A 130 -26.25 -3.01 -5.05
CA THR A 130 -27.54 -2.66 -4.46
C THR A 130 -28.29 -1.61 -5.28
N THR A 131 -27.56 -0.83 -6.09
CA THR A 131 -28.14 0.22 -6.94
C THR A 131 -28.21 -0.14 -8.42
N HIS A 132 -27.89 -1.39 -8.78
CA HIS A 132 -27.90 -1.88 -10.18
C HIS A 132 -27.02 -1.05 -11.13
N LYS A 133 -25.85 -0.62 -10.63
CA LYS A 133 -24.83 0.18 -11.34
C LYS A 133 -23.52 -0.57 -11.54
N GLU A 134 -23.55 -1.90 -11.63
CA GLU A 134 -22.37 -2.77 -11.76
C GLU A 134 -21.54 -2.46 -13.01
N LYS A 135 -22.12 -1.83 -14.03
CA LYS A 135 -21.39 -1.34 -15.22
C LYS A 135 -20.24 -0.39 -14.88
N TYR A 136 -20.31 0.32 -13.74
CA TYR A 136 -19.23 1.22 -13.28
C TYR A 136 -18.23 0.52 -12.35
N MET A 137 -18.38 -0.78 -12.07
CA MET A 137 -17.58 -1.49 -11.06
C MET A 137 -16.10 -1.56 -11.42
N ALA A 138 -15.77 -1.94 -12.67
CA ALA A 138 -14.38 -1.99 -13.14
C ALA A 138 -13.70 -0.62 -12.97
N PHE A 139 -14.28 0.42 -13.57
CA PHE A 139 -13.82 1.80 -13.45
C PHE A 139 -13.65 2.25 -12.00
N THR A 140 -14.66 2.01 -11.15
CA THR A 140 -14.64 2.43 -9.73
C THR A 140 -13.51 1.75 -8.99
N PHE A 141 -13.30 0.46 -9.20
CA PHE A 141 -12.22 -0.31 -8.56
C PHE A 141 -10.85 0.17 -9.04
N ILE A 142 -10.70 0.43 -10.34
CA ILE A 142 -9.48 0.99 -10.93
C ILE A 142 -9.17 2.38 -10.32
N MET A 143 -10.18 3.25 -10.22
CA MET A 143 -10.01 4.58 -9.61
C MET A 143 -9.74 4.49 -8.11
N GLN A 144 -10.37 3.58 -7.38
CA GLN A 144 -10.07 3.34 -5.96
C GLN A 144 -8.63 2.86 -5.78
N ASN A 145 -8.11 2.02 -6.68
CA ASN A 145 -6.71 1.60 -6.67
C ASN A 145 -5.75 2.77 -6.90
N ILE A 146 -5.96 3.52 -7.99
CA ILE A 146 -5.16 4.72 -8.27
C ILE A 146 -5.23 5.68 -7.09
N ALA A 147 -6.42 5.89 -6.52
CA ALA A 147 -6.61 6.72 -5.35
C ALA A 147 -5.91 6.21 -4.10
N ALA A 148 -5.85 4.90 -3.87
CA ALA A 148 -5.15 4.34 -2.72
C ALA A 148 -3.63 4.51 -2.84
N ASN A 149 -3.06 4.29 -4.02
CA ASN A 149 -1.63 4.45 -4.23
C ASN A 149 -1.20 5.92 -4.21
N LEU A 150 -1.98 6.80 -4.85
CA LEU A 150 -1.64 8.22 -4.99
C LEU A 150 -2.09 9.05 -3.78
N GLY A 151 -3.19 8.70 -3.11
CA GLY A 151 -3.67 9.41 -1.93
C GLY A 151 -2.71 9.32 -0.75
N GLY A 152 -2.15 8.13 -0.51
CA GLY A 152 -1.18 7.87 0.56
C GLY A 152 0.16 8.60 0.38
N MET A 153 0.42 9.23 -0.77
CA MET A 153 1.72 9.84 -1.04
C MET A 153 2.02 11.06 -0.16
N LEU A 154 0.99 11.83 0.25
CA LEU A 154 1.17 13.09 0.99
C LEU A 154 1.58 12.88 2.46
N THR A 155 1.41 11.67 2.99
CA THR A 155 1.70 11.32 4.38
C THR A 155 2.76 10.24 4.47
N PRO A 156 3.74 10.32 5.39
CA PRO A 156 4.78 9.29 5.51
C PRO A 156 4.21 7.89 5.74
N PHE A 157 3.18 7.73 6.58
CA PHE A 157 2.59 6.43 6.91
C PHE A 157 1.48 5.97 5.96
N GLY A 158 1.08 6.80 4.99
CA GLY A 158 0.03 6.43 4.02
C GLY A 158 0.49 5.34 3.04
N ASN A 159 1.80 5.28 2.78
CA ASN A 159 2.42 4.28 1.93
C ASN A 159 3.65 3.69 2.64
N PRO A 160 3.83 2.35 2.70
CA PRO A 160 4.95 1.76 3.42
C PRO A 160 6.33 2.24 2.95
N GLN A 161 6.50 2.43 1.63
CA GLN A 161 7.74 2.97 1.06
C GLN A 161 8.02 4.41 1.49
N ASN A 162 6.98 5.22 1.74
CA ASN A 162 7.15 6.60 2.18
C ASN A 162 7.69 6.65 3.59
N LEU A 163 7.15 5.82 4.48
CA LEU A 163 7.59 5.75 5.87
C LEU A 163 9.05 5.33 5.97
N TYR A 164 9.44 4.36 5.13
CA TYR A 164 10.82 3.94 5.00
C TYR A 164 11.73 5.08 4.53
N LEU A 165 11.47 5.68 3.37
CA LEU A 165 12.32 6.75 2.83
C LEU A 165 12.37 7.97 3.75
N TYR A 166 11.22 8.34 4.32
CA TYR A 166 11.12 9.40 5.32
C TYR A 166 12.01 9.15 6.53
N THR A 167 12.10 7.90 7.01
CA THR A 167 12.94 7.55 8.15
C THR A 167 14.41 7.41 7.77
N LYS A 168 14.70 6.73 6.65
CA LYS A 168 16.04 6.45 6.14
C LYS A 168 16.84 7.71 5.82
N PHE A 169 16.22 8.68 5.17
CA PHE A 169 16.83 9.96 4.81
C PHE A 169 16.58 11.06 5.84
N GLU A 170 15.95 10.73 6.97
CA GLU A 170 15.58 11.67 8.01
C GLU A 170 14.84 12.93 7.52
N ILE A 171 14.04 12.80 6.45
CA ILE A 171 13.37 13.90 5.75
C ILE A 171 12.52 14.75 6.73
N PRO A 172 12.66 16.09 6.74
CA PRO A 172 11.79 16.98 7.52
C PRO A 172 10.32 16.91 7.10
N ASN A 173 9.39 17.10 8.05
CA ASN A 173 7.93 16.97 7.81
C ASN A 173 7.42 17.87 6.69
N LEU A 174 7.75 19.17 6.76
CA LEU A 174 7.31 20.14 5.78
C LEU A 174 7.94 19.90 4.41
N GLU A 175 9.19 19.46 4.39
CA GLU A 175 9.90 19.15 3.16
C GLU A 175 9.28 17.95 2.44
N PHE A 176 9.00 16.87 3.18
CA PHE A 176 8.29 15.71 2.66
C PHE A 176 6.96 16.11 1.99
N MET A 177 6.14 16.90 2.69
CA MET A 177 4.85 17.38 2.16
C MET A 177 5.04 18.28 0.94
N ARG A 178 6.07 19.14 0.92
CA ARG A 178 6.37 20.03 -0.21
C ARG A 178 6.81 19.26 -1.45
N ILE A 179 7.63 18.22 -1.30
CA ILE A 179 8.05 17.35 -2.40
C ILE A 179 6.85 16.59 -2.97
N MET A 180 5.95 16.10 -2.10
CA MET A 180 4.79 15.30 -2.51
C MET A 180 3.59 16.15 -2.99
N ALA A 181 3.50 17.42 -2.63
CA ALA A 181 2.34 18.26 -2.96
C ALA A 181 2.08 18.41 -4.48
N PRO A 182 3.08 18.66 -5.36
CA PRO A 182 2.81 18.79 -6.79
C PRO A 182 2.21 17.53 -7.43
N PRO A 183 2.81 16.33 -7.33
CA PRO A 183 2.20 15.13 -7.92
C PRO A 183 0.87 14.77 -7.23
N PHE A 184 0.73 15.07 -5.93
CA PHE A 184 -0.51 14.86 -5.19
C PHE A 184 -1.66 15.71 -5.75
N VAL A 185 -1.49 17.03 -5.87
CA VAL A 185 -2.53 17.94 -6.39
C VAL A 185 -2.90 17.56 -7.83
N PHE A 186 -1.89 17.23 -8.66
CA PHE A 186 -2.15 16.79 -10.02
C PHE A 186 -2.91 15.46 -10.06
N SER A 187 -2.62 14.52 -9.17
CA SER A 187 -3.39 13.27 -9.05
C SER A 187 -4.85 13.52 -8.67
N VAL A 188 -5.12 14.45 -7.75
CA VAL A 188 -6.48 14.85 -7.36
C VAL A 188 -7.24 15.38 -8.57
N ALA A 189 -6.60 16.25 -9.36
CA ALA A 189 -7.20 16.79 -10.58
C ALA A 189 -7.52 15.70 -11.61
N LEU A 190 -6.58 14.79 -11.88
CA LEU A 190 -6.77 13.69 -12.83
C LEU A 190 -7.87 12.71 -12.37
N ILE A 191 -7.88 12.30 -11.10
CA ILE A 191 -8.91 11.42 -10.53
C ILE A 191 -10.30 12.06 -10.66
N THR A 192 -10.42 13.34 -10.29
CA THR A 192 -11.68 14.09 -10.41
C THR A 192 -12.14 14.12 -11.85
N PHE A 193 -11.24 14.52 -12.76
CA PHE A 193 -11.53 14.63 -14.18
C PHE A 193 -12.01 13.29 -14.75
N CYS A 194 -11.32 12.19 -14.46
CA CYS A 194 -11.75 10.86 -14.89
C CYS A 194 -13.15 10.52 -14.36
N CYS A 195 -13.43 10.75 -13.07
CA CYS A 195 -14.75 10.43 -12.51
C CYS A 195 -15.87 11.28 -13.11
N LEU A 196 -15.62 12.56 -13.43
CA LEU A 196 -16.60 13.45 -14.06
C LEU A 196 -16.92 13.05 -15.51
N ILE A 197 -15.91 12.59 -16.26
CA ILE A 197 -16.05 12.22 -17.69
C ILE A 197 -16.62 10.81 -17.86
N PHE A 198 -16.10 9.82 -17.12
CA PHE A 198 -16.42 8.41 -17.36
C PHE A 198 -17.63 7.87 -16.58
N VAL A 199 -18.17 8.63 -15.61
CA VAL A 199 -19.35 8.23 -14.84
C VAL A 199 -20.50 9.21 -15.10
N LYS A 200 -21.66 8.69 -15.52
CA LYS A 200 -22.86 9.51 -15.73
C LYS A 200 -23.61 9.77 -14.42
N PRO A 201 -24.26 10.93 -14.25
CA PRO A 201 -25.02 11.27 -13.05
C PRO A 201 -26.40 10.58 -13.10
N GLU A 202 -26.42 9.27 -12.89
CA GLU A 202 -27.66 8.48 -12.84
C GLU A 202 -28.22 8.45 -11.41
N PRO A 203 -29.53 8.62 -11.21
CA PRO A 203 -30.11 8.63 -9.87
C PRO A 203 -29.83 7.33 -9.12
N LEU A 204 -29.60 7.46 -7.82
CA LEU A 204 -29.32 6.37 -6.90
C LEU A 204 -30.27 6.44 -5.70
N GLU A 205 -30.82 5.28 -5.35
CA GLU A 205 -31.55 5.08 -4.11
C GLU A 205 -30.86 3.97 -3.31
N LEU A 206 -30.34 4.32 -2.13
CA LEU A 206 -29.74 3.38 -1.20
C LEU A 206 -30.75 3.10 -0.08
N SER A 207 -30.97 1.81 0.23
CA SER A 207 -31.89 1.40 1.28
C SER A 207 -31.32 1.63 2.69
N ASP A 208 -32.23 1.84 3.64
CA ASP A 208 -31.93 2.19 5.02
C ASP A 208 -31.59 0.96 5.88
N GLU A 209 -30.40 0.97 6.50
CA GLU A 209 -30.12 0.15 7.67
C GLU A 209 -29.43 0.98 8.76
N LYS A 210 -29.92 0.83 9.99
CA LYS A 210 -29.38 1.46 11.20
C LYS A 210 -28.31 0.55 11.80
N PHE A 211 -27.13 1.10 12.07
CA PHE A 211 -26.07 0.41 12.81
C PHE A 211 -25.35 1.37 13.76
N ARG A 212 -24.90 0.88 14.93
CA ARG A 212 -24.28 1.67 16.01
C ARG A 212 -22.82 1.26 16.26
N LEU A 213 -21.96 2.24 16.44
CA LEU A 213 -20.54 2.10 16.86
C LEU A 213 -20.43 1.97 18.40
N PRO A 214 -19.47 1.20 18.93
CA PRO A 214 -19.15 1.22 20.36
C PRO A 214 -18.28 2.45 20.71
N PRO A 215 -18.80 3.44 21.47
CA PRO A 215 -18.18 4.77 21.60
C PRO A 215 -16.86 4.76 22.40
N VAL A 216 -16.78 3.96 23.47
CA VAL A 216 -15.59 3.92 24.35
C VAL A 216 -14.38 3.31 23.65
N ARG A 217 -14.54 2.18 22.95
CA ARG A 217 -13.45 1.54 22.20
C ARG A 217 -12.95 2.43 21.07
N LEU A 218 -13.87 3.12 20.39
CA LEU A 218 -13.51 4.07 19.35
C LEU A 218 -12.61 5.20 19.91
N ALA A 219 -12.98 5.79 21.05
CA ALA A 219 -12.17 6.86 21.66
C ALA A 219 -10.75 6.38 22.01
N VAL A 220 -10.62 5.19 22.61
CA VAL A 220 -9.31 4.58 22.91
C VAL A 220 -8.48 4.37 21.64
N TYR A 221 -9.06 3.80 20.59
CA TYR A 221 -8.32 3.53 19.36
C TYR A 221 -7.95 4.79 18.59
N LEU A 222 -8.81 5.83 18.63
CA LEU A 222 -8.48 7.14 18.06
C LEU A 222 -7.33 7.82 18.84
N ALA A 223 -7.29 7.67 20.16
CA ALA A 223 -6.16 8.15 20.96
C ALA A 223 -4.85 7.41 20.63
N LEU A 224 -4.90 6.06 20.50
CA LEU A 224 -3.75 5.28 20.03
C LEU A 224 -3.34 5.66 18.60
N PHE A 225 -4.29 6.05 17.75
CA PHE A 225 -4.02 6.46 16.39
C PHE A 225 -3.31 7.81 16.35
N ALA A 226 -3.76 8.76 17.17
CA ALA A 226 -3.06 10.04 17.37
C ALA A 226 -1.63 9.82 17.91
N LEU A 227 -1.45 8.88 18.84
CA LEU A 227 -0.13 8.49 19.34
C LEU A 227 0.76 7.92 18.23
N ALA A 228 0.23 7.01 17.40
CA ALA A 228 0.94 6.45 16.24
C ALA A 228 1.35 7.54 15.23
N ILE A 229 0.48 8.53 14.98
CA ILE A 229 0.80 9.69 14.14
C ILE A 229 1.94 10.51 14.75
N ALA A 230 1.89 10.79 16.07
CA ALA A 230 2.94 11.53 16.76
C ALA A 230 4.31 10.81 16.70
N LEU A 231 4.31 9.48 16.77
CA LEU A 231 5.51 8.64 16.58
C LEU A 231 6.11 8.81 15.18
N VAL A 232 5.27 8.70 14.14
CA VAL A 232 5.72 8.79 12.75
C VAL A 232 6.33 10.16 12.45
N PHE A 233 5.67 11.24 12.90
CA PHE A 233 6.18 12.61 12.72
C PHE A 233 7.31 12.98 13.69
N ARG A 234 7.89 12.00 14.39
CA ARG A 234 9.02 12.14 15.32
C ARG A 234 8.74 13.09 16.49
N GLY A 235 7.47 13.31 16.83
CA GLY A 235 7.07 14.08 18.00
C GLY A 235 7.40 13.37 19.32
N ILE A 236 7.51 12.03 19.28
CA ILE A 236 7.95 11.20 20.40
C ILE A 236 8.87 10.05 19.93
N PRO A 237 9.75 9.53 20.80
CA PRO A 237 10.60 8.38 20.49
C PRO A 237 9.83 7.10 20.13
N TYR A 238 10.31 6.38 19.11
CA TYR A 238 9.63 5.19 18.56
C TYR A 238 9.40 4.05 19.57
N TRP A 239 10.30 3.90 20.55
CA TRP A 239 10.20 2.86 21.59
C TRP A 239 9.00 3.06 22.52
N ILE A 240 8.51 4.30 22.70
CA ILE A 240 7.30 4.58 23.48
C ILE A 240 6.09 3.91 22.83
N GLY A 241 5.97 4.04 21.50
CA GLY A 241 4.92 3.38 20.73
C GLY A 241 4.99 1.87 20.83
N LEU A 242 6.19 1.31 20.73
CA LEU A 242 6.45 -0.12 20.80
C LEU A 242 5.99 -0.75 22.13
N VAL A 243 6.01 0.02 23.23
CA VAL A 243 5.56 -0.45 24.53
C VAL A 243 4.07 -0.17 24.72
N ILE A 244 3.63 1.08 24.54
CA ILE A 244 2.28 1.51 24.91
C ILE A 244 1.22 0.88 24.00
N ILE A 245 1.40 0.93 22.68
CA ILE A 245 0.37 0.49 21.73
C ILE A 245 0.08 -1.00 21.91
N PRO A 246 1.08 -1.90 21.94
CA PRO A 246 0.82 -3.32 22.21
C PRO A 246 0.26 -3.57 23.60
N ALA A 247 0.73 -2.88 24.64
CA ALA A 247 0.22 -3.09 26.00
C ALA A 247 -1.27 -2.75 26.09
N VAL A 248 -1.70 -1.62 25.54
CA VAL A 248 -3.11 -1.22 25.51
C VAL A 248 -3.94 -2.17 24.64
N LEU A 249 -3.45 -2.56 23.47
CA LEU A 249 -4.17 -3.50 22.60
C LEU A 249 -4.21 -4.92 23.19
N LEU A 250 -3.20 -5.36 23.94
CA LEU A 250 -3.23 -6.64 24.65
C LEU A 250 -4.33 -6.67 25.73
N ALA A 251 -4.61 -5.52 26.35
CA ALA A 251 -5.69 -5.38 27.32
C ALA A 251 -7.07 -5.19 26.66
N ALA A 252 -7.16 -4.34 25.62
CA ALA A 252 -8.43 -3.92 25.04
C ALA A 252 -8.90 -4.79 23.85
N ASP A 253 -8.00 -5.26 23.00
CA ASP A 253 -8.31 -6.00 21.77
C ASP A 253 -7.12 -6.79 21.21
N ARG A 254 -6.84 -7.95 21.82
CA ARG A 254 -5.77 -8.88 21.39
C ARG A 254 -5.93 -9.32 19.93
N LYS A 255 -7.16 -9.32 19.40
CA LYS A 255 -7.42 -9.72 18.02
C LYS A 255 -6.83 -8.71 17.05
N ALA A 256 -6.74 -7.43 17.42
CA ALA A 256 -6.08 -6.41 16.60
C ALA A 256 -4.60 -6.73 16.36
N LEU A 257 -3.88 -7.18 17.39
CA LEU A 257 -2.46 -7.58 17.27
C LEU A 257 -2.26 -8.84 16.44
N LEU A 258 -3.17 -9.81 16.56
CA LEU A 258 -3.17 -11.01 15.73
C LEU A 258 -3.50 -10.71 14.25
N ALA A 259 -4.27 -9.65 14.00
CA ALA A 259 -4.67 -9.22 12.67
C ALA A 259 -3.64 -8.31 11.98
N VAL A 260 -2.55 -7.93 12.65
CA VAL A 260 -1.44 -7.20 12.03
C VAL A 260 -0.89 -7.99 10.85
N ASP A 261 -0.54 -7.29 9.77
CA ASP A 261 0.12 -7.88 8.61
C ASP A 261 1.60 -8.19 8.92
N TRP A 262 1.82 -9.25 9.70
CA TRP A 262 3.16 -9.78 9.99
C TRP A 262 3.93 -10.17 8.73
N PRO A 263 3.31 -10.77 7.69
CA PRO A 263 3.99 -10.99 6.41
C PRO A 263 4.55 -9.72 5.78
N LEU A 264 3.83 -8.59 5.84
CA LEU A 264 4.34 -7.31 5.37
C LEU A 264 5.58 -6.86 6.17
N LEU A 265 5.56 -6.95 7.50
CA LEU A 265 6.74 -6.61 8.33
C LEU A 265 7.95 -7.50 7.99
N LEU A 266 7.74 -8.81 7.84
CA LEU A 266 8.79 -9.74 7.42
C LEU A 266 9.29 -9.45 6.00
N THR A 267 8.40 -9.01 5.11
CA THR A 267 8.78 -8.59 3.75
C THR A 267 9.79 -7.44 3.79
N PHE A 268 9.60 -6.44 4.65
CA PHE A 268 10.58 -5.38 4.87
C PHE A 268 11.92 -5.91 5.38
N VAL A 269 11.90 -6.83 6.35
CA VAL A 269 13.12 -7.48 6.88
C VAL A 269 13.89 -8.18 5.76
N PHE A 270 13.22 -8.95 4.91
CA PHE A 270 13.87 -9.64 3.79
C PHE A 270 14.35 -8.67 2.71
N PHE A 271 13.61 -7.60 2.42
CA PHE A 271 14.06 -6.57 1.48
C PHE A 271 15.25 -5.75 2.01
N PHE A 272 15.35 -5.52 3.33
CA PHE A 272 16.53 -4.90 3.92
C PHE A 272 17.78 -5.77 3.74
N ILE A 273 17.65 -7.09 3.95
CA ILE A 273 18.74 -8.02 3.67
C ILE A 273 19.12 -7.99 2.20
N PHE A 274 18.13 -8.13 1.31
CA PHE A 274 18.35 -8.11 -0.13
C PHE A 274 19.04 -6.82 -0.58
N ALA A 275 18.54 -5.65 -0.19
CA ALA A 275 19.10 -4.37 -0.57
C ALA A 275 20.49 -4.13 0.02
N GLY A 276 20.72 -4.53 1.27
CA GLY A 276 22.04 -4.48 1.92
C GLY A 276 23.07 -5.38 1.24
N ASN A 277 22.64 -6.54 0.73
CA ASN A 277 23.51 -7.41 -0.07
C ASN A 277 23.80 -6.80 -1.44
N MET A 278 22.78 -6.27 -2.13
CA MET A 278 22.96 -5.62 -3.43
C MET A 278 23.91 -4.42 -3.36
N SER A 279 23.87 -3.63 -2.29
CA SER A 279 24.76 -2.47 -2.13
C SER A 279 26.24 -2.83 -1.95
N ARG A 280 26.52 -4.07 -1.56
CA ARG A 280 27.89 -4.60 -1.38
C ARG A 280 28.46 -5.29 -2.62
N ILE A 281 27.63 -5.58 -3.62
CA ILE A 281 28.11 -6.14 -4.88
C ILE A 281 28.57 -4.98 -5.78
N GLY A 282 29.88 -4.84 -5.97
CA GLY A 282 30.48 -3.69 -6.67
C GLY A 282 29.88 -3.41 -8.05
N ILE A 283 29.65 -4.45 -8.85
CA ILE A 283 29.09 -4.30 -10.21
C ILE A 283 27.64 -3.79 -10.19
N VAL A 284 26.84 -4.26 -9.22
CA VAL A 284 25.45 -3.84 -9.03
C VAL A 284 25.41 -2.38 -8.58
N ARG A 285 26.30 -2.02 -7.63
CA ARG A 285 26.43 -0.66 -7.14
C ARG A 285 26.80 0.32 -8.24
N GLN A 286 27.83 0.02 -9.04
CA GLN A 286 28.24 0.89 -10.14
C GLN A 286 27.14 1.05 -11.19
N PHE A 287 26.45 -0.06 -11.53
CA PHE A 287 25.36 -0.03 -12.50
C PHE A 287 24.17 0.80 -12.01
N LEU A 288 23.65 0.53 -10.80
CA LEU A 288 22.47 1.21 -10.29
C LEU A 288 22.74 2.68 -9.95
N SER A 289 23.89 3.00 -9.34
CA SER A 289 24.27 4.40 -9.10
C SER A 289 24.41 5.18 -10.42
N GLY A 290 25.06 4.60 -11.45
CA GLY A 290 25.18 5.25 -12.75
C GLY A 290 23.84 5.50 -13.46
N LEU A 291 22.84 4.63 -13.27
CA LEU A 291 21.48 4.89 -13.77
C LEU A 291 20.80 6.01 -12.98
N LEU A 292 20.85 5.96 -11.66
CA LEU A 292 20.18 6.94 -10.79
C LEU A 292 20.77 8.34 -10.92
N GLU A 293 22.08 8.46 -11.15
CA GLU A 293 22.76 9.74 -11.44
C GLU A 293 22.22 10.39 -12.72
N ARG A 294 21.86 9.60 -13.74
CA ARG A 294 21.28 10.13 -14.98
C ARG A 294 19.88 10.67 -14.77
N ASN A 295 19.00 9.88 -14.13
CA ASN A 295 17.64 10.31 -13.85
C ASN A 295 16.98 9.46 -12.74
N THR A 296 17.21 9.83 -11.49
CA THR A 296 16.65 9.12 -10.32
C THR A 296 15.13 8.96 -10.43
N LEU A 297 14.40 9.99 -10.88
CA LEU A 297 12.93 9.96 -10.99
C LEU A 297 12.47 8.86 -11.96
N VAL A 298 12.95 8.87 -13.20
CA VAL A 298 12.52 7.94 -14.25
C VAL A 298 12.89 6.50 -13.90
N PHE A 299 14.12 6.27 -13.42
CA PHE A 299 14.55 4.90 -13.07
C PHE A 299 13.81 4.36 -11.84
N SER A 300 13.42 5.22 -10.91
CA SER A 300 12.56 4.83 -9.78
C SER A 300 11.18 4.42 -10.27
N VAL A 301 10.55 5.20 -11.16
CA VAL A 301 9.25 4.87 -11.77
C VAL A 301 9.32 3.54 -12.53
N LEU A 302 10.34 3.35 -13.37
CA LEU A 302 10.51 2.14 -14.17
C LEU A 302 10.75 0.92 -13.31
N SER A 303 11.61 1.02 -12.29
CA SER A 303 11.89 -0.08 -11.36
C SER A 303 10.62 -0.61 -10.71
N CYS A 304 9.70 0.29 -10.31
CA CYS A 304 8.44 -0.11 -9.69
C CYS A 304 7.59 -0.99 -10.61
N GLN A 305 7.64 -0.79 -11.94
CA GLN A 305 6.83 -1.57 -12.88
C GLN A 305 7.22 -3.05 -12.94
N PHE A 306 8.44 -3.39 -12.53
CA PHE A 306 8.98 -4.75 -12.55
C PHE A 306 9.07 -5.38 -11.16
N ILE A 307 9.39 -4.60 -10.12
CA ILE A 307 9.65 -5.12 -8.77
C ILE A 307 8.54 -4.80 -7.77
N SER A 308 7.79 -3.71 -7.99
CA SER A 308 6.88 -3.01 -7.06
C SER A 308 7.51 -1.85 -6.29
N ASN A 309 6.68 -0.87 -5.92
CA ASN A 309 7.07 0.36 -5.25
C ASN A 309 7.85 0.20 -3.93
N VAL A 310 7.42 -0.70 -3.03
CA VAL A 310 8.12 -0.95 -1.75
C VAL A 310 9.54 -1.49 -1.94
N PRO A 311 9.75 -2.62 -2.63
CA PRO A 311 11.11 -3.11 -2.86
C PRO A 311 11.98 -2.17 -3.70
N SER A 312 11.41 -1.48 -4.70
CA SER A 312 12.15 -0.48 -5.47
C SER A 312 12.65 0.66 -4.59
N ALA A 313 11.84 1.16 -3.64
CA ALA A 313 12.28 2.18 -2.70
C ALA A 313 13.42 1.71 -1.79
N ILE A 314 13.30 0.51 -1.23
CA ILE A 314 14.30 -0.06 -0.31
C ILE A 314 15.62 -0.35 -1.03
N LEU A 315 15.55 -0.85 -2.26
CA LEU A 315 16.73 -1.15 -3.06
C LEU A 315 17.42 0.15 -3.52
N LEU A 316 16.69 1.02 -4.22
CA LEU A 316 17.27 2.19 -4.88
C LEU A 316 17.79 3.24 -3.88
N SER A 317 17.23 3.30 -2.67
CA SER A 317 17.74 4.19 -1.61
C SER A 317 19.16 3.85 -1.14
N GLN A 318 19.70 2.68 -1.50
CA GLN A 318 21.10 2.33 -1.20
C GLN A 318 22.08 2.91 -2.23
N PHE A 319 21.58 3.48 -3.34
CA PHE A 319 22.40 3.85 -4.50
C PHE A 319 22.24 5.32 -4.92
N THR A 320 21.40 6.10 -4.24
CA THR A 320 21.20 7.54 -4.50
C THR A 320 20.92 8.32 -3.22
N GLU A 321 21.45 9.54 -3.14
CA GLU A 321 21.13 10.53 -2.11
C GLU A 321 20.01 11.49 -2.56
N ASN A 322 19.59 11.43 -3.83
CA ASN A 322 18.48 12.22 -4.35
C ASN A 322 17.14 11.60 -3.92
N TYR A 323 16.87 11.67 -2.62
CA TYR A 323 15.67 11.09 -2.02
C TYR A 323 14.39 11.78 -2.53
N ALA A 324 14.45 13.04 -2.95
CA ALA A 324 13.28 13.77 -3.45
C ALA A 324 12.74 13.13 -4.74
N ASP A 325 13.60 12.91 -5.73
CA ASP A 325 13.22 12.24 -6.98
C ASP A 325 12.88 10.76 -6.76
N LEU A 326 13.62 10.08 -5.87
CA LEU A 326 13.34 8.69 -5.53
C LEU A 326 11.95 8.58 -4.91
N LEU A 327 11.63 9.44 -3.93
CA LEU A 327 10.34 9.48 -3.25
C LEU A 327 9.20 9.75 -4.24
N VAL A 328 9.33 10.74 -5.12
CA VAL A 328 8.33 11.03 -6.16
C VAL A 328 8.20 9.82 -7.10
N GLY A 329 9.32 9.27 -7.55
CA GLY A 329 9.34 8.21 -8.54
C GLY A 329 8.72 6.91 -8.05
N VAL A 330 8.93 6.52 -6.79
CA VAL A 330 8.32 5.29 -6.25
C VAL A 330 6.85 5.45 -5.89
N ASN A 331 6.36 6.67 -5.62
CA ASN A 331 4.93 6.92 -5.44
C ASN A 331 4.19 6.92 -6.78
N ILE A 332 4.71 7.65 -7.78
CA ILE A 332 4.15 7.61 -9.14
C ILE A 332 4.27 6.20 -9.72
N GLY A 333 5.40 5.52 -9.50
CA GLY A 333 5.62 4.15 -9.91
C GLY A 333 4.70 3.12 -9.23
N GLY A 334 3.91 3.50 -8.22
CA GLY A 334 2.89 2.64 -7.62
C GLY A 334 1.67 2.41 -8.51
N VAL A 335 1.49 3.23 -9.56
CA VAL A 335 0.55 2.98 -10.66
C VAL A 335 1.28 2.44 -11.89
N GLY A 336 0.55 1.75 -12.76
CA GLY A 336 1.06 1.21 -14.03
C GLY A 336 0.68 -0.25 -14.19
N THR A 337 1.63 -1.17 -14.04
CA THR A 337 1.37 -2.61 -14.11
C THR A 337 0.61 -3.11 -12.87
N LEU A 338 -0.02 -4.29 -12.97
CA LEU A 338 -0.62 -4.95 -11.79
C LEU A 338 0.41 -5.34 -10.72
N ILE A 339 1.69 -5.47 -11.10
CA ILE A 339 2.80 -5.82 -10.21
C ILE A 339 3.36 -4.58 -9.52
N ALA A 340 3.12 -3.39 -10.09
CA ALA A 340 3.65 -2.12 -9.60
C ALA A 340 3.33 -1.84 -8.12
N SER A 341 2.19 -2.34 -7.64
CA SER A 341 1.80 -2.25 -6.23
C SER A 341 0.99 -3.46 -5.78
N LEU A 342 1.17 -3.87 -4.53
CA LEU A 342 0.34 -4.89 -3.87
C LEU A 342 -1.16 -4.52 -3.92
N ALA A 343 -1.46 -3.25 -3.69
CA ALA A 343 -2.76 -2.61 -3.88
C ALA A 343 -3.44 -3.00 -5.22
N SER A 344 -2.67 -3.09 -6.30
CA SER A 344 -3.20 -3.45 -7.61
C SER A 344 -3.64 -4.91 -7.72
N LEU A 345 -2.91 -5.81 -7.08
CA LEU A 345 -3.30 -7.21 -6.99
C LEU A 345 -4.54 -7.40 -6.10
N ILE A 346 -4.68 -6.64 -5.01
CA ILE A 346 -5.86 -6.68 -4.14
C ILE A 346 -7.10 -6.30 -4.94
N THR A 347 -7.05 -5.16 -5.64
CA THR A 347 -8.16 -4.67 -6.45
C THR A 347 -8.52 -5.66 -7.56
N PHE A 348 -7.52 -6.21 -8.26
CA PHE A 348 -7.74 -7.21 -9.32
C PHE A 348 -8.40 -8.48 -8.78
N ARG A 349 -7.91 -9.02 -7.66
CA ARG A 349 -8.47 -10.22 -7.02
C ARG A 349 -9.91 -9.98 -6.57
N GLU A 350 -10.20 -8.83 -5.97
CA GLU A 350 -11.56 -8.49 -5.53
C GLU A 350 -12.51 -8.32 -6.71
N TYR A 351 -12.08 -7.69 -7.81
CA TYR A 351 -12.90 -7.58 -9.02
C TYR A 351 -13.23 -8.95 -9.63
N VAL A 352 -12.22 -9.80 -9.83
CA VAL A 352 -12.37 -11.12 -10.45
C VAL A 352 -13.25 -12.05 -9.60
N LYS A 353 -13.15 -11.94 -8.27
CA LYS A 353 -14.02 -12.68 -7.33
C LYS A 353 -15.50 -12.41 -7.58
N HIS A 354 -15.87 -11.17 -7.90
CA HIS A 354 -17.27 -10.78 -8.16
C HIS A 354 -17.66 -10.83 -9.64
N ASN A 355 -16.69 -10.91 -10.55
CA ASN A 355 -16.91 -10.95 -12.00
C ASN A 355 -16.07 -12.05 -12.67
N PRO A 356 -16.35 -13.33 -12.39
CA PRO A 356 -15.62 -14.44 -13.00
C PRO A 356 -15.72 -14.39 -14.52
N GLY A 357 -14.60 -14.63 -15.22
CA GLY A 357 -14.51 -14.59 -16.69
C GLY A 357 -14.25 -13.21 -17.31
N LYS A 358 -14.29 -12.11 -16.54
CA LYS A 358 -14.04 -10.74 -17.05
C LYS A 358 -12.63 -10.20 -16.79
N SER A 359 -11.67 -11.08 -16.47
CA SER A 359 -10.30 -10.69 -16.10
C SER A 359 -9.59 -9.92 -17.21
N GLY A 360 -9.65 -10.40 -18.46
CA GLY A 360 -8.95 -9.75 -19.59
C GLY A 360 -9.46 -8.34 -19.89
N ALA A 361 -10.78 -8.14 -19.86
CA ALA A 361 -11.38 -6.81 -20.06
C ALA A 361 -10.94 -5.83 -18.95
N TYR A 362 -10.96 -6.30 -17.68
CA TYR A 362 -10.48 -5.50 -16.56
C TYR A 362 -9.00 -5.15 -16.70
N VAL A 363 -8.12 -6.10 -17.05
CA VAL A 363 -6.67 -5.83 -17.22
C VAL A 363 -6.41 -4.80 -18.30
N LYS A 364 -7.20 -4.81 -19.39
CA LYS A 364 -7.10 -3.83 -20.46
C LYS A 364 -7.49 -2.42 -19.97
N GLU A 365 -8.63 -2.29 -19.31
CA GLU A 365 -9.11 -1.01 -18.75
C GLU A 365 -8.18 -0.50 -17.64
N PHE A 366 -7.75 -1.40 -16.75
CA PHE A 366 -6.79 -1.14 -15.69
C PHE A 366 -5.49 -0.58 -16.25
N SER A 367 -4.89 -1.27 -17.22
CA SER A 367 -3.65 -0.84 -17.87
C SER A 367 -3.81 0.52 -18.54
N LEU A 368 -4.91 0.75 -19.26
CA LEU A 368 -5.16 2.04 -19.92
C LEU A 368 -5.12 3.21 -18.92
N PHE A 369 -5.92 3.15 -17.85
CA PHE A 369 -5.93 4.21 -16.86
C PHE A 369 -4.62 4.32 -16.10
N ASN A 370 -4.06 3.20 -15.62
CA ASN A 370 -2.87 3.23 -14.78
C ASN A 370 -1.62 3.71 -15.54
N PHE A 371 -1.40 3.25 -16.77
CA PHE A 371 -0.31 3.79 -17.59
C PHE A 371 -0.55 5.25 -18.01
N SER A 372 -1.81 5.66 -18.22
CA SER A 372 -2.10 7.09 -18.48
C SER A 372 -1.71 7.95 -17.29
N PHE A 373 -2.09 7.57 -16.07
CA PHE A 373 -1.68 8.26 -14.84
C PHE A 373 -0.16 8.24 -14.66
N LEU A 374 0.49 7.09 -14.88
CA LEU A 374 1.94 6.94 -14.81
C LEU A 374 2.66 7.93 -15.73
N ILE A 375 2.27 7.98 -17.01
CA ILE A 375 2.88 8.85 -18.03
C ILE A 375 2.62 10.32 -17.72
N LEU A 376 1.37 10.68 -17.42
CA LEU A 376 0.98 12.07 -17.14
C LEU A 376 1.70 12.61 -15.89
N LEU A 377 1.70 11.87 -14.78
CA LEU A 377 2.36 12.28 -13.55
C LEU A 377 3.88 12.37 -13.73
N THR A 378 4.49 11.38 -14.38
CA THR A 378 5.94 11.38 -14.64
C THR A 378 6.32 12.56 -15.54
N GLY A 379 5.57 12.77 -16.63
CA GLY A 379 5.79 13.87 -17.56
C GLY A 379 5.62 15.23 -16.87
N PHE A 380 4.58 15.41 -16.06
CA PHE A 380 4.36 16.62 -15.27
C PHE A 380 5.55 16.92 -14.35
N MET A 381 6.05 15.91 -13.63
CA MET A 381 7.20 16.10 -12.73
C MET A 381 8.50 16.38 -13.47
N LEU A 382 8.72 15.75 -14.63
CA LEU A 382 9.87 16.05 -15.49
C LEU A 382 9.83 17.49 -16.00
N LEU A 383 8.66 17.96 -16.46
CA LEU A 383 8.47 19.34 -16.93
C LEU A 383 8.72 20.35 -15.81
N LEU A 384 8.14 20.12 -14.62
CA LEU A 384 8.31 20.98 -13.46
C LEU A 384 9.79 21.08 -13.08
N LYS A 385 10.52 19.96 -13.15
CA LYS A 385 11.96 19.93 -12.87
C LYS A 385 12.78 20.69 -13.91
N THR A 386 12.48 20.53 -15.20
CA THR A 386 13.15 21.29 -16.25
C THR A 386 12.89 22.79 -16.13
N ALA A 387 11.67 23.20 -15.78
CA ALA A 387 11.33 24.60 -15.57
C ALA A 387 12.07 25.21 -14.37
N ALA A 388 12.20 24.46 -13.27
CA ALA A 388 12.95 24.90 -12.10
C ALA A 388 14.45 25.09 -12.39
N GLN A 389 15.03 24.32 -13.32
CA GLN A 389 16.44 24.44 -13.72
C GLN A 389 16.71 25.62 -14.67
N HIS A 390 15.71 26.10 -15.42
CA HIS A 390 15.85 27.23 -16.34
C HIS A 390 15.42 28.57 -15.72
N GLY A 391 14.77 28.55 -14.55
CA GLY A 391 14.33 29.74 -13.81
C GLY A 391 15.26 30.16 -12.67
N SER A 392 16.36 29.44 -12.46
CA SER A 392 17.49 29.76 -11.58
C SER A 392 18.69 30.19 -12.43
#